data_AF-A0A8C7P821-F1
#
_entry.id   AF-A0A8C7P821-F1
#
_cell.length_a   1.000
_cell.length_b   1.000
_cell.length_c   1.000
_cell.angle_alpha   90.00
_cell.angle_beta   90.00
_cell.angle_gamma   90.00
#
_symmetry.space_group_name_H-M   'P 1'
#
loop_
_entity.id
_entity.type
_entity.pdbx_description
1 polymer ?
#
loop_
_entity_poly.entity_id
_entity_poly.type
_entity_poly.pdbx_seq_one_letter_code
_entity_poly.pdbx_strand_id
1 'polypeptide(L)'
;LEEYYFEQHTVYHVTTSSIRGSLKVCSKSIIFEPEDHVEPILKIPLRDCKKIEAVEEKDQNPFNDTFLFHLEVSSKTEDVVQTLLQLHRASCLDKLGDQTAMIAANLQSRLARTSFDKNSFQNVSEIPHMECEAEMVTPLVTNPGHVCITDQSLYFQPLNGYPEQVVRIELHRVKQIYKRRHGLRPLGLEVFCTENDFCSDIYLKFYKTSDRNDLYYYIATFLENHMVEHTAESYMLQWQRGHLSNYQYLLHLNNLADRSGNDLSQYPVFPWIIADYNSTELDMMNPATFRDLSKPVGALNKERLERLLSRYRDMPDPRFMYGSHYSSPGYVLFYLVRKGKSPIT
;
A
#
# COMPACT_ATOMS: atom_id res chain seq x y z
N LEU A 1 5.10 -7.01 6.51
CA LEU A 1 4.35 -8.27 6.36
C LEU A 1 3.05 -7.92 5.66
N GLU A 2 3.08 -7.99 4.33
CA GLU A 2 1.98 -7.58 3.45
C GLU A 2 0.65 -8.24 3.88
N GLU A 3 -0.45 -7.49 3.75
CA GLU A 3 -1.81 -7.98 3.94
C GLU A 3 -2.51 -7.89 2.57
N TYR A 4 -2.97 -9.03 2.07
CA TYR A 4 -3.67 -9.12 0.80
C TYR A 4 -5.16 -9.05 1.00
N TYR A 5 -5.85 -8.32 0.12
CA TYR A 5 -7.30 -8.22 0.11
C TYR A 5 -7.88 -9.27 -0.85
N PHE A 6 -8.59 -10.26 -0.30
CA PHE A 6 -9.10 -11.40 -1.06
C PHE A 6 -10.46 -11.14 -1.68
N GLU A 7 -11.44 -10.71 -0.88
CA GLU A 7 -12.85 -10.63 -1.26
C GLU A 7 -13.62 -9.63 -0.40
N GLN A 8 -14.64 -9.00 -0.97
CA GLN A 8 -15.59 -8.16 -0.26
C GLN A 8 -17.01 -8.70 -0.42
N HIS A 9 -17.77 -8.73 0.66
CA HIS A 9 -19.18 -9.13 0.65
C HIS A 9 -20.01 -8.17 1.47
N THR A 10 -21.20 -7.81 0.97
CA THR A 10 -22.20 -7.12 1.79
C THR A 10 -22.84 -8.14 2.74
N VAL A 11 -22.84 -7.81 4.04
CA VAL A 11 -23.38 -8.68 5.08
C VAL A 11 -24.18 -7.91 6.11
N TYR A 12 -24.97 -8.64 6.89
CA TYR A 12 -25.62 -8.17 8.10
C TYR A 12 -24.96 -8.85 9.30
N HIS A 13 -24.34 -8.05 10.17
CA HIS A 13 -23.85 -8.52 11.47
C HIS A 13 -25.06 -8.71 12.39
N VAL A 14 -25.34 -9.97 12.72
CA VAL A 14 -26.52 -10.37 13.48
C VAL A 14 -26.31 -10.04 14.96
N THR A 15 -26.80 -8.87 15.34
CA THR A 15 -26.92 -8.39 16.72
C THR A 15 -28.40 -8.21 17.08
N THR A 16 -28.72 -7.57 18.20
CA THR A 16 -30.10 -7.22 18.58
C THR A 16 -30.81 -6.36 17.54
N SER A 17 -30.10 -5.54 16.77
CA SER A 17 -30.65 -4.63 15.75
C SER A 17 -30.25 -4.97 14.31
N SER A 18 -29.40 -5.98 14.08
CA SER A 18 -28.84 -6.37 12.78
C SER A 18 -28.19 -5.21 12.00
N ILE A 19 -26.86 -5.19 11.97
CA ILE A 19 -26.11 -4.06 11.39
C ILE A 19 -25.64 -4.43 9.98
N ARG A 20 -26.06 -3.67 8.97
CA ARG A 20 -25.57 -3.84 7.59
C ARG A 20 -24.17 -3.25 7.44
N GLY A 21 -23.31 -3.93 6.67
CA GLY A 21 -21.94 -3.48 6.44
C GLY A 21 -21.21 -4.30 5.39
N SER A 22 -19.96 -3.91 5.14
CA SER A 22 -19.04 -4.61 4.25
C SER A 22 -18.14 -5.54 5.05
N LEU A 23 -18.20 -6.83 4.77
CA LEU A 23 -17.24 -7.84 5.24
C LEU A 23 -16.07 -7.95 4.27
N LYS A 24 -14.89 -7.51 4.71
CA LYS A 24 -13.64 -7.53 3.95
C LYS A 24 -12.79 -8.70 4.41
N VAL A 25 -12.59 -9.67 3.52
CA VAL A 25 -11.74 -10.84 3.78
C VAL A 25 -10.32 -10.50 3.38
N CYS A 26 -9.43 -10.42 4.36
CA CYS A 26 -8.00 -10.21 4.15
C CYS A 26 -7.20 -11.45 4.54
N SER A 27 -5.96 -11.54 4.07
CA SER A 27 -5.08 -12.70 4.29
C SER A 27 -4.86 -13.12 5.75
N LYS A 28 -5.07 -12.20 6.71
CA LYS A 28 -4.79 -12.41 8.15
C LYS A 28 -5.96 -12.06 9.05
N SER A 29 -6.93 -11.31 8.54
CA SER A 29 -8.03 -10.79 9.34
C SER A 29 -9.28 -10.62 8.49
N ILE A 30 -10.42 -10.69 9.16
CA ILE A 30 -11.71 -10.29 8.62
C ILE A 30 -12.00 -8.91 9.19
N ILE A 31 -12.39 -7.97 8.34
CA ILE A 31 -12.77 -6.61 8.76
C ILE A 31 -14.22 -6.41 8.40
N PHE A 32 -15.08 -6.17 9.39
CA PHE A 32 -16.44 -5.72 9.17
C PHE A 32 -16.50 -4.20 9.33
N GLU A 33 -16.87 -3.51 8.26
CA GLU A 33 -17.04 -2.06 8.21
C GLU A 33 -18.54 -1.76 8.08
N PRO A 34 -19.20 -1.32 9.18
CA PRO A 34 -20.61 -0.94 9.15
C PRO A 34 -20.87 0.20 8.15
N GLU A 35 -22.07 0.24 7.58
CA GLU A 35 -22.49 1.39 6.76
C GLU A 35 -22.77 2.63 7.62
N ASP A 36 -23.24 2.43 8.85
CA ASP A 36 -23.37 3.49 9.84
C ASP A 36 -22.02 3.79 10.49
N HIS A 37 -21.51 5.01 10.27
CA HIS A 37 -20.21 5.46 10.80
C HIS A 37 -20.17 5.61 12.33
N VAL A 38 -21.32 5.55 13.02
CA VAL A 38 -21.38 5.53 14.48
C VAL A 38 -20.99 4.15 15.04
N GLU A 39 -21.21 3.10 14.26
CA GLU A 39 -20.88 1.73 14.66
C GLU A 39 -19.37 1.46 14.50
N PRO A 40 -18.73 0.73 15.44
CA PRO A 40 -17.31 0.48 15.37
C PRO A 40 -16.97 -0.52 14.26
N ILE A 41 -15.85 -0.28 13.58
CA ILE A 41 -15.24 -1.27 12.68
C ILE A 41 -14.76 -2.46 13.52
N LEU A 42 -15.18 -3.67 13.15
CA LEU A 42 -14.72 -4.89 13.80
C LEU A 42 -13.55 -5.45 12.99
N LYS A 43 -12.44 -5.74 13.67
CA LYS A 43 -11.30 -6.47 13.10
C LYS A 43 -11.13 -7.78 13.85
N ILE A 44 -11.30 -8.89 13.13
CA ILE A 44 -11.24 -10.25 13.66
C ILE A 44 -9.99 -10.92 13.09
N PRO A 45 -8.90 -11.07 13.87
CA PRO A 45 -7.72 -11.81 13.41
C PRO A 45 -8.06 -13.28 13.20
N LEU A 46 -7.73 -13.82 12.02
CA LEU A 46 -8.05 -15.22 11.69
C LEU A 46 -7.39 -16.20 12.66
N ARG A 47 -6.19 -15.88 13.14
CA ARG A 47 -5.46 -16.72 14.10
C ARG A 47 -6.22 -16.91 15.42
N ASP A 48 -7.08 -15.97 15.77
CA ASP A 48 -7.83 -15.98 17.03
C ASP A 48 -9.19 -16.69 16.87
N CYS A 49 -9.59 -17.01 15.64
CA CYS A 49 -10.83 -17.74 15.37
C CYS A 49 -10.73 -19.19 15.83
N LYS A 50 -11.63 -19.61 16.73
CA LYS A 50 -11.73 -21.01 17.19
C LYS A 50 -12.47 -21.90 16.19
N LYS A 51 -13.47 -21.35 15.51
CA LYS A 51 -14.35 -22.05 14.57
C LYS A 51 -14.85 -21.07 13.51
N ILE A 52 -14.90 -21.52 12.26
CA ILE A 52 -15.47 -20.81 11.13
C ILE A 52 -16.32 -21.82 10.37
N GLU A 53 -17.62 -21.57 10.25
CA GLU A 53 -18.56 -22.48 9.59
C GLU A 53 -19.78 -21.72 9.06
N ALA A 54 -20.49 -22.33 8.12
CA ALA A 54 -21.84 -21.92 7.79
C ALA A 54 -22.79 -22.43 8.87
N VAL A 55 -23.68 -21.57 9.36
CA VAL A 55 -24.65 -21.91 10.41
C VAL A 55 -26.06 -21.68 9.88
N GLU A 56 -26.96 -22.63 10.12
CA GLU A 56 -28.40 -22.43 9.88
C GLU A 56 -29.01 -21.66 11.07
N GLU A 57 -29.99 -20.78 10.82
CA GLU A 57 -30.54 -19.81 11.80
C GLU A 57 -30.98 -20.38 13.17
N LYS A 58 -31.13 -21.71 13.30
CA LYS A 58 -31.66 -22.39 14.49
C LYS A 58 -30.63 -22.74 15.56
N ASP A 59 -29.33 -22.64 15.30
CA ASP A 59 -28.26 -23.04 16.24
C ASP A 59 -27.61 -21.84 16.96
N GLN A 60 -28.42 -20.89 17.45
CA GLN A 60 -27.90 -19.75 18.21
C GLN A 60 -27.64 -20.12 19.67
N ASN A 61 -26.36 -20.24 20.04
CA ASN A 61 -25.94 -20.27 21.45
C ASN A 61 -25.52 -18.84 21.90
N PRO A 62 -26.32 -18.16 22.74
CA PRO A 62 -26.04 -16.78 23.16
C PRO A 62 -24.87 -16.63 24.15
N PHE A 63 -24.20 -17.73 24.54
CA PHE A 63 -23.14 -17.73 25.55
C PHE A 63 -21.70 -17.76 24.99
N ASN A 64 -21.52 -17.75 23.67
CA ASN A 64 -20.20 -17.70 23.05
C ASN A 64 -19.94 -16.33 22.43
N ASP A 65 -18.70 -15.81 22.57
CA ASP A 65 -18.16 -14.69 21.80
C ASP A 65 -18.14 -15.05 20.29
N THR A 66 -19.30 -14.96 19.66
CA THR A 66 -19.56 -15.42 18.29
C THR A 66 -19.95 -14.22 17.45
N PHE A 67 -19.20 -13.97 16.38
CA PHE A 67 -19.61 -13.02 15.35
C PHE A 67 -20.42 -13.77 14.29
N LEU A 68 -21.69 -13.40 14.12
CA LEU A 68 -22.58 -14.01 13.14
C LEU A 68 -22.85 -13.01 12.00
N PHE A 69 -22.54 -13.41 10.78
CA PHE A 69 -22.75 -12.58 9.59
C PHE A 69 -23.68 -13.29 8.62
N HIS A 70 -24.76 -12.62 8.24
CA HIS A 70 -25.66 -13.07 7.17
C HIS A 70 -25.25 -12.40 5.86
N LEU A 71 -24.85 -13.19 4.86
CA LEU A 71 -24.47 -12.67 3.54
C LEU A 71 -25.72 -12.23 2.77
N GLU A 72 -25.67 -11.04 2.17
CA GLU A 72 -26.75 -10.55 1.29
C GLU A 72 -26.95 -11.48 0.08
N VAL A 73 -25.87 -12.10 -0.40
CA VAL A 73 -25.89 -13.14 -1.45
C VAL A 73 -25.62 -14.51 -0.82
N SER A 74 -26.69 -15.15 -0.33
CA SER A 74 -26.61 -16.43 0.40
C SER A 74 -25.95 -17.57 -0.38
N SER A 75 -26.04 -17.56 -1.72
CA SER A 75 -25.41 -18.58 -2.58
C SER A 75 -23.88 -18.60 -2.50
N LYS A 76 -23.24 -17.53 -1.99
CA LYS A 76 -21.78 -17.45 -1.83
C LYS A 76 -21.28 -17.97 -0.48
N THR A 77 -22.17 -18.34 0.44
CA THR A 77 -21.82 -18.66 1.83
C THR A 77 -20.74 -19.73 1.93
N GLU A 78 -20.91 -20.84 1.19
CA GLU A 78 -19.95 -21.95 1.24
C GLU A 78 -18.58 -21.54 0.67
N ASP A 79 -18.55 -20.83 -0.47
CA ASP A 79 -17.31 -20.34 -1.08
C ASP A 79 -16.54 -19.41 -0.13
N VAL A 80 -17.25 -18.51 0.55
CA VAL A 80 -16.67 -17.60 1.54
C VAL A 80 -16.11 -18.37 2.73
N VAL A 81 -16.86 -19.35 3.26
CA VAL A 81 -16.40 -20.20 4.36
C VAL A 81 -15.15 -20.99 3.96
N GLN A 82 -15.11 -21.56 2.75
CA GLN A 82 -13.94 -22.29 2.26
C GLN A 82 -12.70 -21.37 2.15
N THR A 83 -12.86 -20.15 1.61
CA THR A 83 -11.79 -19.16 1.54
C THR A 83 -11.30 -18.79 2.95
N LEU A 84 -12.21 -18.53 3.88
CA LEU A 84 -11.87 -18.21 5.27
C LEU A 84 -11.14 -19.37 5.97
N LEU A 85 -11.57 -20.62 5.74
CA LEU A 85 -10.91 -21.80 6.29
C LEU A 85 -9.49 -21.98 5.74
N GLN A 86 -9.26 -21.71 4.46
CA GLN A 86 -7.92 -21.75 3.88
C GLN A 86 -7.00 -20.68 4.48
N LEU A 87 -7.50 -19.45 4.65
CA LEU A 87 -6.74 -18.36 5.26
C LEU A 87 -6.53 -18.57 6.77
N HIS A 88 -7.51 -19.15 7.46
CA HIS A 88 -7.40 -19.55 8.87
C HIS A 88 -6.28 -20.58 9.05
N ARG A 89 -6.27 -21.65 8.25
CA ARG A 89 -5.17 -22.63 8.24
C ARG A 89 -3.82 -21.95 8.04
N ALA A 90 -3.75 -20.93 7.18
CA ALA A 90 -2.51 -20.17 6.95
C ALA A 90 -2.07 -19.44 8.21
N SER A 91 -2.99 -18.74 8.85
CA SER A 91 -2.72 -17.96 10.06
C SER A 91 -2.27 -18.81 11.26
N CYS A 92 -2.60 -20.11 11.25
CA CYS A 92 -2.26 -21.07 12.29
C CYS A 92 -0.89 -21.76 12.11
N LEU A 93 -0.19 -21.54 10.98
CA LEU A 93 1.16 -22.10 10.80
C LEU A 93 2.19 -21.37 11.67
N ASP A 94 3.15 -22.10 12.24
CA ASP A 94 4.13 -21.51 13.17
C ASP A 94 5.15 -20.60 12.48
N LYS A 95 5.59 -20.98 11.27
CA LYS A 95 6.64 -20.27 10.54
C LYS A 95 6.02 -19.27 9.57
N LEU A 96 6.46 -18.02 9.68
CA LEU A 96 6.03 -16.95 8.80
C LEU A 96 6.25 -17.23 7.31
N GLY A 97 7.34 -17.94 6.97
CA GLY A 97 7.64 -18.36 5.60
C GLY A 97 6.55 -19.28 5.05
N ASP A 98 6.07 -20.23 5.86
CA ASP A 98 5.04 -21.19 5.48
C ASP A 98 3.67 -20.50 5.34
N GLN A 99 3.34 -19.58 6.25
CA GLN A 99 2.15 -18.72 6.14
C GLN A 99 2.16 -17.97 4.79
N THR A 100 3.30 -17.33 4.47
CA THR A 100 3.47 -16.53 3.26
C THR A 100 3.39 -17.39 2.01
N ALA A 101 4.01 -18.56 2.01
CA ALA A 101 3.99 -19.50 0.89
C ALA A 101 2.57 -20.01 0.61
N MET A 102 1.80 -20.35 1.64
CA MET A 102 0.44 -20.86 1.44
C MET A 102 -0.53 -19.77 0.96
N ILE A 103 -0.40 -18.54 1.49
CA ILE A 103 -1.17 -17.38 1.00
C ILE A 103 -0.81 -17.12 -0.47
N ALA A 104 0.48 -17.11 -0.81
CA ALA A 104 0.94 -16.89 -2.18
C ALA A 104 0.44 -17.97 -3.16
N ALA A 105 0.45 -19.24 -2.75
CA ALA A 105 -0.09 -20.33 -3.56
C ALA A 105 -1.60 -20.19 -3.81
N ASN A 106 -2.36 -19.75 -2.80
CA ASN A 106 -3.78 -19.45 -2.96
C ASN A 106 -4.02 -18.32 -3.97
N LEU A 107 -3.27 -17.22 -3.83
CA LEU A 107 -3.35 -16.09 -4.74
C LEU A 107 -3.00 -16.48 -6.19
N GLN A 108 -1.91 -17.22 -6.39
CA GLN A 108 -1.53 -17.72 -7.72
C GLN A 108 -2.59 -18.62 -8.32
N SER A 109 -3.20 -19.50 -7.53
CA SER A 109 -4.32 -20.34 -7.99
C SER A 109 -5.51 -19.51 -8.45
N ARG A 110 -5.86 -18.43 -7.72
CA ARG A 110 -6.97 -17.54 -8.10
C ARG A 110 -6.65 -16.73 -9.36
N LEU A 111 -5.44 -16.16 -9.44
CA LEU A 111 -4.98 -15.40 -10.62
C LEU A 111 -5.01 -16.28 -11.87
N ALA A 112 -4.45 -17.49 -11.81
CA ALA A 112 -4.36 -18.41 -12.95
C ALA A 112 -5.73 -18.90 -13.48
N ARG A 113 -6.82 -18.74 -12.72
CA ARG A 113 -8.18 -19.12 -13.12
C ARG A 113 -8.95 -17.99 -13.81
N THR A 114 -8.36 -16.81 -13.87
CA THR A 114 -8.97 -15.60 -14.41
C THR A 114 -8.02 -14.92 -15.40
N SER A 115 -8.57 -14.00 -16.18
CA SER A 115 -7.82 -13.13 -17.09
C SER A 115 -8.51 -11.78 -17.10
N PHE A 116 -7.87 -10.77 -17.68
CA PHE A 116 -8.50 -9.46 -17.84
C PHE A 116 -9.77 -9.58 -18.70
N ASP A 117 -10.88 -9.04 -18.22
CA ASP A 117 -12.14 -9.00 -18.98
C ASP A 117 -12.07 -7.90 -20.03
N LYS A 118 -11.86 -8.31 -21.28
CA LYS A 118 -11.76 -7.42 -22.45
C LYS A 118 -13.03 -6.62 -22.74
N ASN A 119 -14.18 -6.98 -22.16
CA ASN A 119 -15.39 -6.14 -22.23
C ASN A 119 -15.27 -4.87 -21.39
N SER A 120 -14.25 -4.79 -20.54
CA SER A 120 -13.95 -3.61 -19.72
C SER A 120 -13.22 -2.50 -20.48
N PHE A 121 -12.82 -2.73 -21.74
CA PHE A 121 -12.25 -1.67 -22.58
C PHE A 121 -13.28 -0.56 -22.80
N GLN A 122 -12.82 0.69 -22.80
CA GLN A 122 -13.74 1.80 -22.99
C GLN A 122 -14.19 1.89 -24.44
N ASN A 123 -13.27 1.57 -25.36
CA ASN A 123 -13.54 1.58 -26.78
C ASN A 123 -13.19 0.22 -27.39
N VAL A 124 -14.13 -0.31 -28.19
CA VAL A 124 -13.98 -1.60 -28.90
C VAL A 124 -12.82 -1.57 -29.89
N SER A 125 -12.37 -0.38 -30.32
CA SER A 125 -11.21 -0.23 -31.19
C SER A 125 -9.87 -0.24 -30.46
N GLU A 126 -9.83 -0.28 -29.13
CA GLU A 126 -8.57 -0.38 -28.39
C GLU A 126 -7.84 -1.69 -28.72
N ILE A 127 -6.54 -1.58 -28.97
CA ILE A 127 -5.70 -2.71 -29.34
C ILE A 127 -4.89 -3.12 -28.12
N PRO A 128 -5.15 -4.28 -27.49
CA PRO A 128 -4.37 -4.76 -26.37
C PRO A 128 -2.95 -5.13 -26.83
N HIS A 129 -1.95 -4.60 -26.14
CA HIS A 129 -0.53 -4.87 -26.42
C HIS A 129 0.07 -5.88 -25.45
N MET A 130 -0.34 -5.84 -24.19
CA MET A 130 0.16 -6.73 -23.15
C MET A 130 -0.89 -6.94 -22.06
N GLU A 131 -0.91 -8.15 -21.51
CA GLU A 131 -1.69 -8.54 -20.34
C GLU A 131 -0.81 -9.39 -19.41
N CYS A 132 -0.84 -9.13 -18.11
CA CYS A 132 -0.18 -9.98 -17.12
C CYS A 132 -0.82 -9.88 -15.72
N GLU A 133 -0.46 -10.81 -14.85
CA GLU A 133 -0.82 -10.77 -13.43
C GLU A 133 0.02 -9.72 -12.70
N ALA A 134 -0.62 -8.92 -11.84
CA ALA A 134 0.04 -7.92 -11.02
C ALA A 134 -0.74 -7.68 -9.72
N GLU A 135 -0.15 -6.90 -8.83
CA GLU A 135 -0.74 -6.52 -7.57
C GLU A 135 -0.75 -4.99 -7.46
N MET A 136 -1.92 -4.41 -7.22
CA MET A 136 -2.04 -2.99 -6.92
C MET A 136 -1.75 -2.75 -5.43
N VAL A 137 -0.70 -1.98 -5.18
CA VAL A 137 -0.20 -1.63 -3.85
C VAL A 137 -0.90 -0.37 -3.37
N THR A 138 -1.51 -0.44 -2.20
CA THR A 138 -2.04 0.71 -1.46
C THR A 138 -1.39 0.75 -0.06
N PRO A 139 -1.47 1.87 0.68
CA PRO A 139 -0.78 2.00 1.96
C PRO A 139 -1.04 0.88 2.97
N LEU A 140 -2.25 0.32 3.00
CA LEU A 140 -2.64 -0.67 4.01
C LEU A 140 -2.77 -2.09 3.48
N VAL A 141 -3.16 -2.24 2.21
CA VAL A 141 -3.45 -3.55 1.61
C VAL A 141 -2.92 -3.64 0.18
N THR A 142 -2.69 -4.86 -0.26
CA THR A 142 -2.34 -5.15 -1.64
C THR A 142 -3.49 -5.92 -2.31
N ASN A 143 -3.91 -5.48 -3.49
CA ASN A 143 -5.00 -6.07 -4.26
C ASN A 143 -4.41 -6.83 -5.46
N PRO A 144 -4.47 -8.17 -5.49
CA PRO A 144 -4.07 -8.95 -6.66
C PRO A 144 -5.07 -8.78 -7.80
N GLY A 145 -4.59 -8.83 -9.04
CA GLY A 145 -5.42 -8.66 -10.23
C GLY A 145 -4.66 -8.84 -11.54
N HIS A 146 -5.28 -8.37 -12.61
CA HIS A 146 -4.72 -8.40 -13.96
C HIS A 146 -4.49 -6.98 -14.45
N VAL A 147 -3.33 -6.73 -15.02
CA VAL A 147 -3.02 -5.49 -15.73
C VAL A 147 -3.11 -5.74 -17.23
N CYS A 148 -3.72 -4.81 -17.96
CA CYS A 148 -3.74 -4.80 -19.42
C CYS A 148 -3.40 -3.41 -19.93
N ILE A 149 -2.52 -3.31 -20.91
CA ILE A 149 -2.21 -2.06 -21.59
C ILE A 149 -2.63 -2.13 -23.05
N THR A 150 -3.30 -1.07 -23.51
CA THR A 150 -3.72 -0.88 -24.89
C THR A 150 -2.91 0.26 -25.53
N ASP A 151 -3.25 0.60 -26.77
CA ASP A 151 -2.76 1.80 -27.45
C ASP A 151 -3.28 3.12 -26.83
N GLN A 152 -4.28 3.06 -25.92
CA GLN A 152 -4.94 4.24 -25.36
C GLN A 152 -4.91 4.31 -23.83
N SER A 153 -4.99 3.18 -23.13
CA SER A 153 -5.17 3.14 -21.68
C SER A 153 -4.36 2.04 -21.01
N LEU A 154 -4.00 2.28 -19.75
CA LEU A 154 -3.59 1.27 -18.78
C LEU A 154 -4.80 0.87 -17.94
N TYR A 155 -5.06 -0.43 -17.84
CA TYR A 155 -6.13 -1.01 -17.04
C TYR A 155 -5.56 -1.90 -15.94
N PHE A 156 -6.19 -1.87 -14.77
CA PHE A 156 -5.97 -2.83 -13.70
C PHE A 156 -7.31 -3.35 -13.18
N GLN A 157 -7.53 -4.66 -13.28
CA GLN A 157 -8.72 -5.34 -12.80
C GLN A 157 -8.40 -6.14 -11.53
N PRO A 158 -8.80 -5.69 -10.34
CA PRO A 158 -8.61 -6.43 -9.10
C PRO A 158 -9.50 -7.68 -9.04
N LEU A 159 -9.01 -8.76 -8.42
CA LEU A 159 -9.80 -10.00 -8.23
C LEU A 159 -11.03 -9.82 -7.32
N ASN A 160 -10.99 -8.82 -6.45
CA ASN A 160 -12.04 -8.56 -5.46
C ASN A 160 -13.00 -7.42 -5.87
N GLY A 161 -12.76 -6.77 -7.01
CA GLY A 161 -13.55 -5.62 -7.47
C GLY A 161 -13.39 -4.34 -6.63
N TYR A 162 -12.32 -4.22 -5.83
CA TYR A 162 -12.01 -3.06 -5.00
C TYR A 162 -10.65 -2.44 -5.39
N PRO A 163 -10.50 -1.09 -5.41
CA PRO A 163 -11.49 -0.07 -5.05
C PRO A 163 -12.60 0.12 -6.09
N GLU A 164 -12.33 -0.26 -7.35
CA GLU A 164 -13.27 -0.25 -8.46
C GLU A 164 -13.22 -1.61 -9.19
N GLN A 165 -14.25 -1.91 -9.99
CA GLN A 165 -14.27 -3.15 -10.79
C GLN A 165 -13.09 -3.22 -11.76
N VAL A 166 -12.74 -2.09 -12.38
CA VAL A 166 -11.55 -1.91 -13.21
C VAL A 166 -11.05 -0.49 -13.03
N VAL A 167 -9.81 -0.35 -12.57
CA VAL A 167 -9.10 0.93 -12.50
C VAL A 167 -8.53 1.23 -13.88
N ARG A 168 -8.74 2.45 -14.38
CA ARG A 168 -8.30 2.87 -15.70
C ARG A 168 -7.51 4.17 -15.64
N ILE A 169 -6.38 4.20 -16.33
CA ILE A 169 -5.56 5.39 -16.56
C ILE A 169 -5.40 5.59 -18.06
N GLU A 170 -5.88 6.72 -18.56
CA GLU A 170 -5.68 7.11 -19.96
C GLU A 170 -4.22 7.51 -20.18
N LEU A 171 -3.57 6.94 -21.21
CA LEU A 171 -2.13 7.12 -21.41
C LEU A 171 -1.75 8.59 -21.65
N HIS A 172 -2.61 9.37 -22.32
CA HIS A 172 -2.39 10.81 -22.54
C HIS A 172 -2.39 11.66 -21.25
N ARG A 173 -3.00 11.14 -20.17
CA ARG A 173 -2.99 11.78 -18.86
C ARG A 173 -1.69 11.52 -18.10
N VAL A 174 -0.96 10.46 -18.43
CA VAL A 174 0.27 10.10 -17.73
C VAL A 174 1.32 11.19 -17.93
N LYS A 175 1.93 11.60 -16.82
CA LYS A 175 3.02 12.61 -16.78
C LYS A 175 4.33 12.02 -16.36
N GLN A 176 4.32 11.03 -15.47
CA GLN A 176 5.55 10.45 -14.97
C GLN A 176 5.34 8.99 -14.61
N ILE A 177 6.37 8.18 -14.89
CA ILE A 177 6.44 6.80 -14.46
C ILE A 177 7.75 6.55 -13.73
N TYR A 178 7.71 5.72 -12.69
CA TYR A 178 8.89 5.32 -11.93
C TYR A 178 8.96 3.81 -11.79
N LYS A 179 10.07 3.24 -12.23
CA LYS A 179 10.48 1.89 -11.81
C LYS A 179 10.76 1.94 -10.32
N ARG A 180 10.11 1.08 -9.53
CA ARG A 180 10.28 1.00 -8.07
C ARG A 180 10.88 -0.32 -7.63
N ARG A 181 11.53 -0.31 -6.47
CA ARG A 181 11.78 -1.54 -5.69
C ARG A 181 10.59 -1.81 -4.76
N HIS A 182 10.14 -3.05 -4.67
CA HIS A 182 9.14 -3.50 -3.70
C HIS A 182 9.71 -4.68 -2.92
N GLY A 183 9.74 -4.58 -1.59
CA GLY A 183 10.44 -5.56 -0.75
C GLY A 183 11.91 -5.76 -1.18
N LEU A 184 12.60 -4.66 -1.51
CA LEU A 184 13.97 -4.61 -2.00
C LEU A 184 14.23 -5.31 -3.35
N ARG A 185 13.18 -5.70 -4.09
CA ARG A 185 13.28 -6.33 -5.42
C ARG A 185 12.75 -5.39 -6.51
N PRO A 186 13.30 -5.37 -7.74
CA PRO A 186 12.93 -4.41 -8.80
C PRO A 186 11.60 -4.79 -9.49
N LEU A 187 10.54 -4.92 -8.70
CA LEU A 187 9.24 -5.45 -9.12
C LEU A 187 8.15 -4.38 -9.18
N GLY A 188 8.45 -3.12 -8.86
CA GLY A 188 7.44 -2.07 -8.81
C GLY A 188 7.42 -1.17 -10.05
N LEU A 189 6.24 -0.64 -10.37
CA LEU A 189 6.01 0.44 -11.31
C LEU A 189 4.94 1.38 -10.75
N GLU A 190 5.24 2.67 -10.68
CA GLU A 190 4.27 3.70 -10.34
C GLU A 190 4.00 4.62 -11.52
N VAL A 191 2.75 5.07 -11.62
CA VAL A 191 2.26 5.95 -12.68
C VAL A 191 1.58 7.16 -12.06
N PHE A 192 1.97 8.35 -12.52
CA PHE A 192 1.46 9.64 -12.06
C PHE A 192 0.87 10.39 -13.25
N CYS A 193 -0.36 10.89 -13.08
CA CYS A 193 -1.08 11.73 -14.04
C CYS A 193 -1.03 13.22 -13.69
N THR A 194 -0.60 13.55 -12.47
CA THR A 194 -0.42 14.92 -12.00
C THR A 194 1.02 15.13 -11.56
N GLU A 195 1.57 16.30 -11.86
CA GLU A 195 2.91 16.67 -11.41
C GLU A 195 2.92 17.04 -9.93
N ASN A 196 4.00 16.68 -9.23
CA ASN A 196 4.24 17.02 -7.82
C ASN A 196 3.26 16.41 -6.80
N ASP A 197 2.45 15.44 -7.21
CA ASP A 197 1.59 14.71 -6.27
C ASP A 197 2.39 13.77 -5.37
N PHE A 198 1.95 13.67 -4.13
CA PHE A 198 2.59 12.84 -3.11
C PHE A 198 2.29 11.35 -3.30
N CYS A 199 1.10 11.01 -3.81
CA CYS A 199 0.66 9.66 -4.12
C CYS A 199 0.52 9.50 -5.63
N SER A 200 0.91 8.34 -6.16
CA SER A 200 0.68 7.98 -7.55
C SER A 200 -0.78 7.59 -7.79
N ASP A 201 -1.28 7.79 -9.00
CA ASP A 201 -2.60 7.30 -9.43
C ASP A 201 -2.70 5.78 -9.38
N ILE A 202 -1.60 5.08 -9.68
CA ILE A 202 -1.50 3.63 -9.45
C ILE A 202 -0.07 3.20 -9.12
N TYR A 203 0.05 2.26 -8.18
CA TYR A 203 1.28 1.54 -7.90
C TYR A 203 1.06 0.04 -8.14
N LEU A 204 1.74 -0.51 -9.15
CA LEU A 204 1.73 -1.92 -9.49
C LEU A 204 3.01 -2.62 -9.03
N LYS A 205 2.85 -3.80 -8.42
CA LYS A 205 3.89 -4.77 -8.11
C LYS A 205 3.70 -6.00 -9.00
N PHE A 206 4.78 -6.43 -9.65
CA PHE A 206 4.78 -7.55 -10.58
C PHE A 206 5.39 -8.80 -9.95
N TYR A 207 5.02 -9.96 -10.47
CA TYR A 207 5.67 -11.23 -10.11
C TYR A 207 7.02 -11.42 -10.81
N LYS A 208 7.19 -10.80 -11.98
CA LYS A 208 8.41 -10.88 -12.80
C LYS A 208 8.90 -9.50 -13.19
N THR A 209 10.22 -9.32 -13.14
CA THR A 209 10.87 -8.08 -13.60
C THR A 209 10.68 -7.85 -15.11
N SER A 210 10.54 -8.93 -15.90
CA SER A 210 10.24 -8.84 -17.34
C SER A 210 8.94 -8.10 -17.58
N ASP A 211 7.86 -8.54 -16.93
CA ASP A 211 6.51 -8.01 -17.14
C ASP A 211 6.46 -6.53 -16.72
N ARG A 212 7.12 -6.18 -15.60
CA ARG A 212 7.31 -4.78 -15.18
C ARG A 212 8.02 -3.97 -16.27
N ASN A 213 9.11 -4.49 -16.82
CA ASN A 213 9.90 -3.79 -17.83
C ASN A 213 9.11 -3.60 -19.13
N ASP A 214 8.40 -4.63 -19.59
CA ASP A 214 7.61 -4.57 -20.81
C ASP A 214 6.50 -3.51 -20.68
N LEU A 215 5.75 -3.52 -19.57
CA LEU A 215 4.73 -2.51 -19.31
C LEU A 215 5.34 -1.10 -19.23
N TYR A 216 6.48 -0.96 -18.54
CA TYR A 216 7.20 0.31 -18.49
C TYR A 216 7.57 0.80 -19.89
N TYR A 217 8.09 -0.06 -20.76
CA TYR A 217 8.50 0.34 -22.11
C TYR A 217 7.32 0.76 -22.97
N TYR A 218 6.17 0.08 -22.86
CA TYR A 218 4.96 0.53 -23.56
C TYR A 218 4.53 1.94 -23.13
N ILE A 219 4.46 2.21 -21.82
CA ILE A 219 4.09 3.55 -21.32
C ILE A 219 5.18 4.58 -21.69
N ALA A 220 6.46 4.24 -21.53
CA ALA A 220 7.58 5.13 -21.85
C ALA A 220 7.59 5.52 -23.33
N THR A 221 7.39 4.56 -24.24
CA THR A 221 7.33 4.82 -25.69
C THR A 221 6.17 5.78 -26.02
N PHE A 222 5.03 5.64 -25.33
CA PHE A 222 3.93 6.59 -25.46
C PHE A 222 4.33 7.99 -24.98
N LEU A 223 5.00 8.09 -23.83
CA LEU A 223 5.43 9.34 -23.21
C LEU A 223 6.55 10.06 -23.97
N GLU A 224 7.55 9.35 -24.51
CA GLU A 224 8.64 9.95 -25.31
C GLU A 224 8.11 10.70 -26.52
N ASN A 225 7.01 10.21 -27.10
CA ASN A 225 6.31 10.90 -28.17
C ASN A 225 5.62 12.21 -27.72
N HIS A 226 5.50 12.45 -26.40
CA HIS A 226 4.65 13.50 -25.80
C HIS A 226 5.32 14.36 -24.70
N MET A 227 6.54 14.03 -24.22
CA MET A 227 7.13 14.67 -23.03
C MET A 227 8.65 14.92 -23.11
N VAL A 228 9.10 15.91 -22.35
CA VAL A 228 10.53 16.23 -22.12
C VAL A 228 10.97 15.53 -20.84
N GLU A 229 12.00 14.68 -20.91
CA GLU A 229 12.52 13.95 -19.76
C GLU A 229 13.15 14.90 -18.72
N HIS A 230 12.78 14.75 -17.44
CA HIS A 230 13.38 15.50 -16.33
C HIS A 230 14.34 14.62 -15.53
N THR A 231 15.64 14.84 -15.72
CA THR A 231 16.70 14.14 -14.97
C THR A 231 16.88 14.71 -13.56
N ALA A 232 17.62 14.00 -12.70
CA ALA A 232 17.99 14.48 -11.36
C ALA A 232 18.72 15.84 -11.42
N GLU A 233 19.60 16.00 -12.42
CA GLU A 233 20.34 17.24 -12.67
C GLU A 233 19.40 18.38 -13.08
N SER A 234 18.38 18.09 -13.90
CA SER A 234 17.35 19.06 -14.27
C SER A 234 16.61 19.58 -13.03
N TYR A 235 16.13 18.69 -12.17
CA TYR A 235 15.44 19.09 -10.94
C TYR A 235 16.34 19.89 -10.00
N MET A 236 17.60 19.50 -9.86
CA MET A 236 18.59 20.24 -9.06
C MET A 236 18.78 21.67 -9.59
N LEU A 237 18.93 21.85 -10.90
CA LEU A 237 19.11 23.17 -11.50
C LEU A 237 17.87 24.05 -11.34
N GLN A 238 16.68 23.47 -11.50
CA GLN A 238 15.42 24.18 -11.29
C GLN A 238 15.26 24.63 -9.83
N TRP A 239 15.61 23.77 -8.87
CA TRP A 239 15.62 24.12 -7.45
C TRP A 239 16.62 25.23 -7.12
N GLN A 240 17.86 25.14 -7.62
CA GLN A 240 18.89 26.16 -7.42
C GLN A 240 18.50 27.54 -7.99
N ARG A 241 17.72 27.54 -9.08
CA ARG A 241 17.17 28.76 -9.70
C ARG A 241 15.89 29.26 -9.04
N GLY A 242 15.36 28.56 -8.04
CA GLY A 242 14.11 28.92 -7.34
C GLY A 242 12.83 28.60 -8.12
N HIS A 243 12.90 27.80 -9.19
CA HIS A 243 11.71 27.31 -9.89
C HIS A 243 10.98 26.21 -9.11
N LEU A 244 11.70 25.49 -8.25
CA LEU A 244 11.14 24.49 -7.34
C LEU A 244 11.34 24.93 -5.89
N SER A 245 10.30 24.77 -5.08
CA SER A 245 10.42 24.89 -3.63
C SER A 245 11.27 23.75 -3.04
N ASN A 246 11.77 23.94 -1.81
CA ASN A 246 12.45 22.88 -1.06
C ASN A 246 11.58 21.62 -0.91
N TYR A 247 10.27 21.80 -0.75
CA TYR A 247 9.32 20.68 -0.63
C TYR A 247 9.26 19.87 -1.94
N GLN A 248 9.04 20.53 -3.07
CA GLN A 248 8.97 19.87 -4.38
C GLN A 248 10.29 19.15 -4.70
N TYR A 249 11.43 19.82 -4.47
CA TYR A 249 12.73 19.21 -4.72
C TYR A 249 12.97 17.96 -3.86
N LEU A 250 12.64 18.02 -2.56
CA LEU A 250 12.72 16.85 -1.68
C LEU A 250 11.75 15.73 -2.09
N LEU A 251 10.57 16.07 -2.61
CA LEU A 251 9.63 15.09 -3.12
C LEU A 251 10.19 14.38 -4.37
N HIS A 252 10.79 15.12 -5.31
CA HIS A 252 11.49 14.52 -6.45
C HIS A 252 12.65 13.60 -6.03
N LEU A 253 13.47 14.02 -5.05
CA LEU A 253 14.53 13.17 -4.51
C LEU A 253 13.99 11.89 -3.87
N ASN A 254 12.87 11.98 -3.14
CA ASN A 254 12.19 10.81 -2.60
C ASN A 254 11.72 9.86 -3.72
N ASN A 255 11.14 10.40 -4.78
CA ASN A 255 10.73 9.60 -5.94
C ASN A 255 11.92 8.91 -6.63
N LEU A 256 13.02 9.62 -6.85
CA LEU A 256 14.24 9.01 -7.42
C LEU A 256 14.89 7.97 -6.50
N ALA A 257 14.65 8.05 -5.18
CA ALA A 257 15.14 7.12 -4.18
C ALA A 257 14.19 5.94 -3.89
N ASP A 258 13.28 5.62 -4.82
CA ASP A 258 12.26 4.55 -4.70
C ASP A 258 11.25 4.73 -3.56
N ARG A 259 11.08 5.95 -3.04
CA ARG A 259 10.10 6.22 -1.98
C ARG A 259 8.73 6.48 -2.55
N SER A 260 7.70 6.04 -1.82
CA SER A 260 6.30 6.09 -2.27
C SER A 260 5.34 6.34 -1.12
N GLY A 261 4.34 7.21 -1.34
CA GLY A 261 3.22 7.39 -0.43
C GLY A 261 2.32 6.15 -0.32
N ASN A 262 2.37 5.25 -1.30
CA ASN A 262 1.60 4.01 -1.36
C ASN A 262 2.29 2.82 -0.67
N ASP A 263 3.58 2.89 -0.35
CA ASP A 263 4.32 1.86 0.41
C ASP A 263 4.87 2.43 1.72
N LEU A 264 4.21 2.09 2.83
CA LEU A 264 4.59 2.55 4.17
C LEU A 264 5.99 2.08 4.61
N SER A 265 6.53 1.01 4.02
CA SER A 265 7.89 0.53 4.31
C SER A 265 8.97 1.40 3.65
N GLN A 266 8.61 2.10 2.58
CA GLN A 266 9.46 2.99 1.79
C GLN A 266 8.86 4.40 1.72
N TYR A 267 8.17 4.83 2.78
CA TYR A 267 7.49 6.12 2.81
C TYR A 267 8.45 7.31 2.61
N PRO A 268 8.04 8.41 1.94
CA PRO A 268 8.85 9.60 1.74
C PRO A 268 9.38 10.17 3.06
N VAL A 269 10.63 10.62 3.05
CA VAL A 269 11.33 11.15 4.21
C VAL A 269 11.60 12.62 4.03
N PHE A 270 11.18 13.39 5.03
CA PHE A 270 11.46 14.81 5.15
C PHE A 270 12.24 15.07 6.44
N PRO A 271 13.21 15.99 6.43
CA PRO A 271 13.97 16.32 7.63
C PRO A 271 13.10 17.11 8.61
N TRP A 272 13.33 16.90 9.90
CA TRP A 272 12.92 17.85 10.93
C TRP A 272 13.62 19.18 10.69
N ILE A 273 12.89 20.29 10.67
CA ILE A 273 13.47 21.62 10.40
C ILE A 273 13.56 22.44 11.68
N ILE A 274 12.48 22.50 12.46
CA ILE A 274 12.42 23.26 13.70
C ILE A 274 13.06 22.43 14.83
N ALA A 275 13.84 23.10 15.68
CA ALA A 275 14.39 22.55 16.92
C ALA A 275 13.71 23.13 18.16
N ASP A 276 13.14 24.34 18.08
CA ASP A 276 12.42 24.98 19.17
C ASP A 276 10.92 24.68 19.13
N TYR A 277 10.46 23.90 20.10
CA TYR A 277 9.04 23.57 20.32
C TYR A 277 8.52 24.06 21.68
N ASN A 278 9.29 24.88 22.38
CA ASN A 278 8.96 25.35 23.75
C ASN A 278 8.63 26.84 23.79
N SER A 279 9.24 27.65 22.92
CA SER A 279 8.94 29.08 22.85
C SER A 279 7.51 29.32 22.40
N THR A 280 6.89 30.38 22.94
CA THR A 280 5.53 30.80 22.56
C THR A 280 5.48 31.39 21.14
N GLU A 281 6.58 31.98 20.68
CA GLU A 281 6.74 32.53 19.34
C GLU A 281 8.00 31.97 18.68
N LEU A 282 7.92 31.74 17.37
CA LEU A 282 9.01 31.15 16.59
C LEU A 282 9.87 32.26 15.97
N ASP A 283 11.07 32.48 16.50
CA ASP A 283 12.02 33.45 15.94
C ASP A 283 12.76 32.85 14.73
N MET A 284 12.37 33.30 13.53
CA MET A 284 12.95 32.84 12.27
C MET A 284 14.37 33.40 12.00
N MET A 285 14.83 34.38 12.78
CA MET A 285 16.16 34.98 12.66
C MET A 285 17.18 34.33 13.61
N ASN A 286 16.71 33.61 14.62
CA ASN A 286 17.57 32.88 15.54
C ASN A 286 17.99 31.52 14.93
N PRO A 287 19.30 31.27 14.69
CA PRO A 287 19.75 30.00 14.16
C PRO A 287 19.43 28.80 15.07
N ALA A 288 19.32 29.00 16.39
CA ALA A 288 18.98 27.95 17.34
C ALA A 288 17.54 27.44 17.21
N THR A 289 16.67 28.20 16.54
CA THR A 289 15.31 27.78 16.18
C THR A 289 15.31 26.59 15.23
N PHE A 290 16.36 26.43 14.43
CA PHE A 290 16.45 25.42 13.38
C PHE A 290 17.42 24.29 13.74
N ARG A 291 17.06 23.08 13.31
CA ARG A 291 17.91 21.90 13.43
C ARG A 291 19.12 22.03 12.53
N ASP A 292 20.29 21.67 13.05
CA ASP A 292 21.49 21.46 12.24
C ASP A 292 21.28 20.32 11.23
N LEU A 293 21.07 20.68 9.95
CA LEU A 293 20.78 19.75 8.86
C LEU A 293 22.01 18.91 8.44
N SER A 294 23.23 19.30 8.84
CA SER A 294 24.46 18.56 8.52
C SER A 294 24.60 17.26 9.31
N LYS A 295 23.81 17.09 10.38
CA LYS A 295 23.86 15.94 11.29
C LYS A 295 22.62 15.06 11.18
N PRO A 296 22.74 13.74 11.33
CA PRO A 296 21.60 12.86 11.54
C PRO A 296 20.98 13.10 12.93
N VAL A 297 19.70 12.73 13.09
CA VAL A 297 18.95 12.93 14.35
C VAL A 297 19.67 12.35 15.57
N GLY A 298 20.27 11.17 15.44
CA GLY A 298 20.99 10.52 16.53
C GLY A 298 22.28 11.21 16.96
N ALA A 299 22.77 12.20 16.21
CA ALA A 299 23.98 12.97 16.49
C ALA A 299 23.71 14.39 17.03
N LEU A 300 22.43 14.79 17.15
CA LEU A 300 22.07 16.13 17.65
C LEU A 300 22.38 16.29 19.15
N ASN A 301 22.10 15.24 19.93
CA ASN A 301 22.40 15.21 21.36
C ASN A 301 23.76 14.52 21.58
N LYS A 302 24.71 15.26 22.17
CA LYS A 302 26.11 14.82 22.36
C LYS A 302 26.22 13.59 23.26
N GLU A 303 25.53 13.58 24.40
CA GLU A 303 25.54 12.45 25.35
C GLU A 303 24.98 11.17 24.70
N ARG A 304 23.86 11.29 23.97
CA ARG A 304 23.30 10.18 23.20
C ARG A 304 24.29 9.68 22.14
N LEU A 305 24.96 10.59 21.43
CA LEU A 305 25.95 10.23 20.41
C LEU A 305 27.14 9.47 21.00
N GLU A 306 27.67 9.92 22.14
CA GLU A 306 28.77 9.26 22.85
C GLU A 306 28.41 7.82 23.25
N ARG A 307 27.19 7.63 23.78
CA ARG A 307 26.67 6.29 24.09
C ARG A 307 26.56 5.40 22.86
N LEU A 308 26.07 5.94 21.74
CA LEU A 308 25.95 5.19 20.48
C LEU A 308 27.34 4.79 19.94
N LEU A 309 28.31 5.70 20.01
CA LEU A 309 29.69 5.45 19.58
C LEU A 309 30.39 4.43 20.48
N SER A 310 30.17 4.46 21.80
CA SER A 310 30.72 3.44 22.70
C SER A 310 30.18 2.07 22.34
N ARG A 311 28.86 1.92 22.23
CA ARG A 311 28.24 0.65 21.83
C ARG A 311 28.74 0.18 20.46
N TYR A 312 28.93 1.08 19.51
CA TYR A 312 29.46 0.74 18.18
C TYR A 312 30.90 0.20 18.24
N ARG A 313 31.76 0.76 19.10
CA ARG A 313 33.14 0.31 19.27
C ARG A 313 33.20 -1.09 19.90
N ASP A 314 32.31 -1.38 20.83
CA ASP A 314 32.27 -2.64 21.58
C ASP A 314 31.54 -3.78 20.84
N MET A 315 30.86 -3.47 19.73
CA MET A 315 30.06 -4.43 18.96
C MET A 315 30.93 -5.27 18.00
N PRO A 316 30.64 -6.57 17.83
CA PRO A 316 31.25 -7.38 16.76
C PRO A 316 30.72 -6.96 15.37
N ASP A 317 31.42 -7.35 14.31
CA ASP A 317 30.95 -7.09 12.95
C ASP A 317 29.76 -7.99 12.56
N PRO A 318 28.81 -7.49 11.74
CA PRO A 318 28.73 -6.13 11.18
C PRO A 318 28.22 -5.10 12.20
N ARG A 319 29.00 -4.05 12.43
CA ARG A 319 28.66 -2.99 13.39
C ARG A 319 27.62 -2.04 12.82
N PHE A 320 26.77 -1.49 13.71
CA PHE A 320 25.80 -0.46 13.34
C PHE A 320 25.60 0.58 14.45
N MET A 321 25.36 1.83 14.05
CA MET A 321 25.10 2.91 15.00
C MET A 321 23.64 2.97 15.44
N TYR A 322 22.69 2.62 14.58
CA TYR A 322 21.26 2.74 14.86
C TYR A 322 20.58 1.39 14.70
N GLY A 323 19.99 0.86 15.78
CA GLY A 323 19.17 -0.37 15.74
C GLY A 323 17.74 -0.13 15.29
N SER A 324 17.35 1.13 15.14
CA SER A 324 16.07 1.56 14.58
C SER A 324 16.30 2.40 13.33
N HIS A 325 15.39 2.28 12.38
CA HIS A 325 15.44 3.04 11.13
C HIS A 325 14.61 4.32 11.26
N TYR A 326 15.01 5.40 10.59
CA TYR A 326 14.31 6.70 10.66
C TYR A 326 12.97 6.73 9.92
N SER A 327 12.73 5.74 9.07
CA SER A 327 11.48 5.54 8.33
C SER A 327 10.98 4.13 8.58
N SER A 328 9.78 3.97 9.14
CA SER A 328 9.17 2.66 9.34
C SER A 328 7.64 2.79 9.21
N PRO A 329 6.94 1.71 8.80
CA PRO A 329 5.48 1.72 8.75
C PRO A 329 4.84 2.12 10.07
N GLY A 330 5.41 1.66 11.19
CA GLY A 330 4.91 1.98 12.53
C GLY A 330 4.96 3.48 12.85
N TYR A 331 6.02 4.18 12.41
CA TYR A 331 6.10 5.64 12.57
C TYR A 331 5.05 6.35 11.71
N VAL A 332 4.88 5.94 10.46
CA VAL A 332 3.89 6.58 9.57
C VAL A 332 2.48 6.43 10.13
N LEU A 333 2.10 5.22 10.55
CA LEU A 333 0.80 4.96 11.17
C LEU A 333 0.60 5.78 12.46
N PHE A 334 1.64 5.90 13.28
CA PHE A 334 1.60 6.72 14.50
C PHE A 334 1.37 8.21 14.18
N TYR A 335 2.11 8.78 13.21
CA TYR A 335 1.93 10.18 12.80
C TYR A 335 0.55 10.44 12.17
N LEU A 336 -0.01 9.44 11.47
CA LEU A 336 -1.29 9.56 10.78
C LEU A 336 -2.48 9.04 11.58
N VAL A 337 -2.33 8.72 12.87
CA VAL A 337 -3.38 8.09 13.68
C VAL A 337 -4.70 8.88 13.73
N ARG A 338 -4.63 10.22 13.58
CA ARG A 338 -5.81 11.11 13.55
C ARG A 338 -6.41 11.30 12.16
N LYS A 339 -5.72 10.86 11.11
CA LYS A 339 -6.27 10.79 9.77
C LYS A 339 -7.08 9.48 9.71
N GLY A 340 -8.40 9.59 9.93
CA GLY A 340 -9.32 8.50 9.60
C GLY A 340 -9.19 8.14 8.12
N LYS A 341 -9.82 7.03 7.68
CA LYS A 341 -9.97 6.72 6.25
C LYS A 341 -10.75 7.86 5.56
N SER A 342 -10.09 8.94 5.19
CA SER A 342 -10.57 9.80 4.12
C SER A 342 -10.27 9.00 2.86
N PRO A 343 -11.27 8.68 2.02
CA PRO A 343 -10.99 8.16 0.70
C PRO A 343 -10.06 9.17 0.04
N ILE A 344 -8.85 8.72 -0.27
CA ILE A 344 -7.93 9.47 -1.11
C ILE A 344 -8.69 9.59 -2.44
N THR A 345 -9.20 10.79 -2.69
CA THR A 345 -9.84 11.23 -3.93
C THR A 345 -8.89 12.21 -4.59
#